data_AF-A0A832HKB4-F1
#
_entry.id   AF-A0A832HKB4-F1
#
_cell.length_a   1.000
_cell.length_b   1.000
_cell.length_c   1.000
_cell.angle_alpha   90.00
_cell.angle_beta   90.00
_cell.angle_gamma   90.00
#
_symmetry.space_group_name_H-M   'P 1'
#
loop_
_entity.id
_entity.type
_entity.pdbx_description
1 polymer ?
#
loop_
_entity_poly.entity_id
_entity_poly.type
_entity_poly.pdbx_seq_one_letter_code
_entity_poly.pdbx_strand_id
1 'polypeptide(L)'
;MMSSFWRLVFCGVLVGGAMRHAEAFSLLGPLPDWQTTEIGYNIPFITADLGGPMNLGEEYRWNIPLITYGFDESFLNYFGAKGVEEIEKAIKVFNDLPPFSEIDLSKYPLDTRRVNYRASALYLLDLKSWVMGAMLEVLGLGPAERYVWTLRSRTVIDNIPYYVVMKRNFDPITFEPTAYVNGTLYTYLVLQTYTNPDIWEAVEVEVDPSLPSVSSVSATMTGGGTIFASGYYVNNMPGLFYTGLTRDDVGGLRYIYRKNNVNMETLATNVVAAPRSLKEGNYLIGAESTSPWAAPPGLVYTNVTGTNAAVLQALRTGIDKLNFTRVDFDSYTGFWVPMTNVYVDYYVTNST
;
A
#
# COMPACT_ATOMS: atom_id res chain seq x y z
N MET A 1 13.69 -8.63 -54.38
CA MET A 1 14.23 -8.10 -53.10
C MET A 1 13.28 -7.19 -52.33
N MET A 2 12.13 -6.75 -52.87
CA MET A 2 11.20 -5.85 -52.16
C MET A 2 10.18 -6.52 -51.20
N SER A 3 10.05 -7.85 -51.19
CA SER A 3 9.03 -8.53 -50.36
C SER A 3 9.49 -8.89 -48.93
N SER A 4 10.80 -8.99 -48.69
CA SER A 4 11.36 -9.28 -47.36
C SER A 4 11.44 -8.03 -46.47
N PHE A 5 11.63 -6.86 -47.08
CA PHE A 5 11.69 -5.57 -46.37
C PHE A 5 10.37 -5.26 -45.68
N TRP A 6 9.24 -5.43 -46.37
CA TRP A 6 7.92 -5.22 -45.78
C TRP A 6 7.59 -6.22 -44.68
N ARG A 7 8.04 -7.49 -44.78
CA ARG A 7 7.86 -8.48 -43.71
C ARG A 7 8.66 -8.13 -42.45
N LEU A 8 9.89 -7.62 -42.61
CA LEU A 8 10.71 -7.14 -41.48
C LEU A 8 10.13 -5.87 -40.84
N VAL A 9 9.59 -4.95 -41.63
CA VAL A 9 8.92 -3.74 -41.13
C VAL A 9 7.62 -4.08 -40.40
N PHE A 10 6.80 -4.99 -40.92
CA PHE A 10 5.58 -5.44 -40.24
C PHE A 10 5.87 -6.24 -38.96
N CYS A 11 6.91 -7.09 -38.93
CA CYS A 11 7.33 -7.74 -37.69
C CYS A 11 7.94 -6.75 -36.69
N GLY A 12 8.68 -5.73 -37.14
CA GLY A 12 9.23 -4.68 -36.28
C GLY A 12 8.14 -3.78 -35.66
N VAL A 13 7.08 -3.47 -36.41
CA VAL A 13 5.92 -2.70 -35.92
C VAL A 13 5.02 -3.54 -35.00
N LEU A 14 4.88 -4.85 -35.26
CA LEU A 14 4.13 -5.75 -34.37
C LEU A 14 4.89 -6.07 -33.07
N VAL A 15 6.23 -6.10 -33.08
CA VAL A 15 7.05 -6.28 -31.86
C VAL A 15 7.24 -4.95 -31.10
N GLY A 16 7.32 -3.81 -31.81
CA GLY A 16 7.37 -2.49 -31.18
C GLY A 16 6.02 -1.97 -30.66
N GLY A 17 4.90 -2.49 -31.18
CA GLY A 17 3.55 -2.14 -30.75
C GLY A 17 2.97 -3.02 -29.64
N ALA A 18 3.67 -4.09 -29.24
CA ALA A 18 3.16 -5.13 -28.34
C ALA A 18 3.78 -5.13 -26.92
N MET A 19 4.39 -4.03 -26.48
CA MET A 19 4.70 -3.82 -25.06
C MET A 19 3.95 -2.60 -24.52
N ARG A 20 2.65 -2.76 -24.28
CA ARG A 20 1.95 -1.89 -23.33
C ARG A 20 2.01 -2.52 -21.95
N HIS A 21 3.16 -2.35 -21.30
CA HIS A 21 3.28 -2.50 -19.85
C HIS A 21 4.00 -1.26 -19.37
N ALA A 22 3.21 -0.25 -19.07
CA ALA A 22 3.61 0.92 -18.30
C ALA A 22 2.41 1.20 -17.40
N GLU A 23 2.51 0.68 -16.19
CA GLU A 23 1.55 0.68 -15.08
C GLU A 23 2.33 1.06 -13.83
N ALA A 24 1.72 1.49 -12.72
CA ALA A 24 2.52 1.88 -11.56
C ALA A 24 1.86 1.69 -10.20
N PHE A 25 2.68 1.26 -9.27
CA PHE A 25 2.41 1.34 -7.84
C PHE A 25 3.45 2.25 -7.16
N SER A 26 3.08 2.85 -6.03
CA SER A 26 4.03 3.50 -5.12
C SER A 26 4.23 2.66 -3.88
N LEU A 27 5.47 2.61 -3.40
CA LEU A 27 5.80 2.00 -2.12
C LEU A 27 5.66 3.03 -1.00
N LEU A 28 5.22 2.60 0.17
CA LEU A 28 5.06 3.43 1.36
C LEU A 28 6.01 2.95 2.46
N GLY A 29 6.45 3.86 3.32
CA GLY A 29 7.19 3.53 4.53
C GLY A 29 7.41 4.74 5.44
N PRO A 30 8.20 4.59 6.53
CA PRO A 30 8.50 5.68 7.45
C PRO A 30 9.22 6.85 6.76
N LEU A 31 8.69 8.07 6.89
CA LEU A 31 9.25 9.28 6.27
C LEU A 31 10.74 9.47 6.64
N PRO A 32 11.70 9.40 5.68
CA PRO A 32 13.08 9.81 5.92
C PRO A 32 13.18 11.31 6.19
N ASP A 33 14.26 11.75 6.83
CA ASP A 33 14.49 13.14 7.27
C ASP A 33 14.28 14.21 6.19
N TRP A 34 14.49 13.86 4.92
CA TRP A 34 14.32 14.80 3.81
C TRP A 34 12.88 14.95 3.34
N GLN A 35 11.98 14.01 3.65
CA GLN A 35 10.55 14.09 3.35
C GLN A 35 9.85 14.99 4.36
N THR A 36 9.98 16.31 4.14
CA THR A 36 9.43 17.32 5.04
C THR A 36 8.11 17.88 4.52
N THR A 37 7.37 18.51 5.44
CA THR A 37 6.14 19.24 5.13
C THR A 37 6.35 20.38 4.13
N GLU A 38 7.51 21.02 4.11
CA GLU A 38 7.82 22.10 3.15
C GLU A 38 7.72 21.65 1.68
N ILE A 39 8.05 20.38 1.41
CA ILE A 39 8.09 19.83 0.05
C ILE A 39 6.99 18.78 -0.21
N GLY A 40 5.88 18.87 0.53
CA GLY A 40 4.64 18.18 0.18
C GLY A 40 4.41 16.82 0.85
N TYR A 41 5.20 16.47 1.88
CA TYR A 41 5.01 15.23 2.65
C TYR A 41 4.43 15.51 4.04
N ASN A 42 3.65 14.59 4.60
CA ASN A 42 3.09 14.72 5.94
C ASN A 42 2.34 16.06 6.12
N ILE A 43 1.43 16.36 5.19
CA ILE A 43 0.68 17.62 5.17
C ILE A 43 -0.47 17.54 6.18
N PRO A 44 -0.50 18.37 7.23
CA PRO A 44 -1.51 18.28 8.27
C PRO A 44 -2.81 18.98 7.83
N PHE A 45 -3.76 18.24 7.25
CA PHE A 45 -5.10 18.80 6.96
C PHE A 45 -6.27 17.95 7.46
N ILE A 46 -6.30 16.64 7.20
CA ILE A 46 -7.41 15.77 7.64
C ILE A 46 -6.87 14.51 8.31
N THR A 47 -5.88 13.87 7.70
CA THR A 47 -5.08 12.77 8.26
C THR A 47 -3.64 13.02 7.86
N ALA A 48 -2.70 12.91 8.80
CA ALA A 48 -1.29 12.88 8.44
C ALA A 48 -1.04 11.68 7.53
N ASP A 49 -0.17 11.84 6.53
CA ASP A 49 0.28 10.72 5.71
C ASP A 49 0.79 9.62 6.65
N LEU A 50 0.30 8.38 6.52
CA LEU A 50 0.74 7.28 7.39
C LEU A 50 2.27 7.16 7.28
N GLY A 51 2.78 7.27 6.05
CA GLY A 51 4.19 7.29 5.70
C GLY A 51 4.44 8.09 4.43
N GLY A 52 5.64 7.99 3.88
CA GLY A 52 5.99 8.64 2.61
C GLY A 52 6.47 7.65 1.55
N PRO A 53 6.61 8.10 0.30
CA PRO A 53 6.92 7.22 -0.81
C PRO A 53 8.36 6.71 -0.77
N MET A 54 8.57 5.42 -1.00
CA MET A 54 9.87 4.73 -0.88
C MET A 54 10.46 4.32 -2.23
N ASN A 55 11.78 4.08 -2.26
CA ASN A 55 12.38 3.35 -3.37
C ASN A 55 12.13 1.85 -3.20
N LEU A 56 12.39 1.11 -4.27
CA LEU A 56 12.50 -0.35 -4.24
C LEU A 56 13.51 -0.80 -3.17
N GLY A 57 13.08 -1.68 -2.26
CA GLY A 57 13.87 -2.22 -1.15
C GLY A 57 13.85 -1.37 0.12
N GLU A 58 13.22 -0.19 0.09
CA GLU A 58 13.05 0.70 1.25
C GLU A 58 11.59 0.70 1.77
N GLU A 59 10.72 -0.14 1.20
CA GLU A 59 9.33 -0.20 1.60
C GLU A 59 9.09 -0.76 3.00
N TYR A 60 8.03 -0.30 3.61
CA TYR A 60 7.43 -0.99 4.74
C TYR A 60 6.64 -2.21 4.27
N ARG A 61 6.68 -3.29 5.07
CA ARG A 61 5.81 -4.45 4.89
C ARG A 61 5.66 -5.24 6.18
N TRP A 62 4.57 -6.01 6.25
CA TRP A 62 4.39 -7.01 7.30
C TRP A 62 5.21 -8.26 7.02
N ASN A 63 6.00 -8.71 7.99
CA ASN A 63 6.76 -9.95 7.89
C ASN A 63 6.09 -11.14 8.59
N ILE A 64 4.82 -10.97 8.94
CA ILE A 64 3.99 -11.97 9.61
C ILE A 64 2.84 -12.35 8.66
N PRO A 65 2.62 -13.64 8.35
CA PRO A 65 1.66 -14.08 7.33
C PRO A 65 0.19 -14.01 7.78
N LEU A 66 -0.06 -13.86 9.07
CA LEU A 66 -1.39 -13.76 9.64
C LEU A 66 -1.53 -12.44 10.40
N ILE A 67 -2.39 -11.55 9.91
CA ILE A 67 -2.71 -10.28 10.57
C ILE A 67 -4.07 -10.43 11.24
N THR A 68 -4.20 -9.94 12.47
CA THR A 68 -5.48 -9.93 13.18
C THR A 68 -6.11 -8.55 13.09
N TYR A 69 -7.43 -8.50 13.00
CA TYR A 69 -8.19 -7.26 12.97
C TYR A 69 -9.51 -7.44 13.73
N GLY A 70 -10.18 -6.37 14.11
CA GLY A 70 -11.48 -6.48 14.77
C GLY A 70 -12.24 -5.16 14.78
N PHE A 71 -13.44 -5.18 15.38
CA PHE A 71 -14.34 -4.03 15.47
C PHE A 71 -14.52 -3.60 16.91
N ASP A 72 -14.27 -2.32 17.18
CA ASP A 72 -14.51 -1.75 18.50
C ASP A 72 -16.01 -1.49 18.73
N GLU A 73 -16.38 -1.18 19.97
CA GLU A 73 -17.78 -0.91 20.31
C GLU A 73 -18.33 0.30 19.53
N SER A 74 -17.50 1.32 19.26
CA SER A 74 -17.93 2.53 18.57
C SER A 74 -18.36 2.25 17.12
N PHE A 75 -17.57 1.44 16.40
CA PHE A 75 -17.90 1.00 15.05
C PHE A 75 -19.16 0.13 15.04
N LEU A 76 -19.27 -0.82 15.98
CA LEU A 76 -20.43 -1.70 16.09
C LEU A 76 -21.71 -0.91 16.40
N ASN A 77 -21.65 0.10 17.26
CA ASN A 77 -22.79 0.95 17.59
C ASN A 77 -23.22 1.83 16.40
N TYR A 78 -22.29 2.30 15.58
CA TYR A 78 -22.60 3.18 14.45
C TYR A 78 -23.04 2.41 13.19
N PHE A 79 -22.24 1.45 12.72
CA PHE A 79 -22.51 0.74 11.47
C PHE A 79 -23.26 -0.60 11.66
N GLY A 80 -23.20 -1.18 12.86
CA GLY A 80 -23.85 -2.44 13.18
C GLY A 80 -23.39 -3.62 12.32
N ALA A 81 -24.21 -4.68 12.29
CA ALA A 81 -23.91 -5.90 11.56
C ALA A 81 -23.68 -5.68 10.05
N LYS A 82 -24.38 -4.71 9.44
CA LYS A 82 -24.19 -4.40 8.01
C LYS A 82 -22.83 -3.80 7.73
N GLY A 83 -22.31 -2.93 8.60
CA GLY A 83 -20.95 -2.42 8.48
C GLY A 83 -19.93 -3.53 8.54
N VAL A 84 -20.09 -4.43 9.51
CA VAL A 84 -19.24 -5.62 9.66
C VAL A 84 -19.26 -6.46 8.37
N GLU A 85 -20.44 -6.75 7.81
CA GLU A 85 -20.56 -7.50 6.56
C GLU A 85 -19.83 -6.82 5.38
N GLU A 86 -19.88 -5.49 5.26
CA GLU A 86 -19.15 -4.78 4.20
C GLU A 86 -17.63 -4.80 4.41
N ILE A 87 -17.15 -4.73 5.66
CA ILE A 87 -15.72 -4.84 5.96
C ILE A 87 -15.22 -6.28 5.70
N GLU A 88 -15.98 -7.30 6.07
CA GLU A 88 -15.65 -8.70 5.78
C GLU A 88 -15.53 -8.95 4.27
N LYS A 89 -16.34 -8.28 3.44
CA LYS A 89 -16.19 -8.33 1.97
C LYS A 89 -14.89 -7.69 1.51
N ALA A 90 -14.47 -6.57 2.09
CA ALA A 90 -13.17 -5.95 1.79
C ALA A 90 -12.02 -6.90 2.17
N ILE A 91 -12.05 -7.43 3.40
CA ILE A 91 -11.05 -8.38 3.92
C ILE A 91 -10.96 -9.63 3.03
N LYS A 92 -12.11 -10.13 2.58
CA LYS A 92 -12.17 -11.27 1.67
C LYS A 92 -11.40 -11.02 0.37
N VAL A 93 -11.43 -9.81 -0.20
CA VAL A 93 -10.68 -9.47 -1.42
C VAL A 93 -9.18 -9.73 -1.23
N PHE A 94 -8.61 -9.40 -0.07
CA PHE A 94 -7.19 -9.64 0.23
C PHE A 94 -6.91 -11.10 0.57
N ASN A 95 -7.79 -11.74 1.35
CA ASN A 95 -7.64 -13.16 1.71
C ASN A 95 -7.74 -14.09 0.48
N ASP A 96 -8.53 -13.71 -0.53
CA ASP A 96 -8.70 -14.48 -1.77
C ASP A 96 -7.53 -14.32 -2.75
N LEU A 97 -6.59 -13.39 -2.53
CA LEU A 97 -5.40 -13.29 -3.37
C LEU A 97 -4.60 -14.61 -3.34
N PRO A 98 -4.10 -15.13 -4.48
CA PRO A 98 -3.22 -16.29 -4.47
C PRO A 98 -1.88 -15.92 -3.81
N PRO A 99 -0.97 -16.90 -3.58
CA PRO A 99 0.40 -16.59 -3.21
C PRO A 99 0.99 -15.53 -4.14
N PHE A 100 1.62 -14.50 -3.58
CA PHE A 100 2.08 -13.32 -4.31
C PHE A 100 3.05 -13.67 -5.45
N SER A 101 3.88 -14.69 -5.27
CA SER A 101 4.77 -15.18 -6.33
C SER A 101 4.03 -15.82 -7.51
N GLU A 102 2.80 -16.31 -7.31
CA GLU A 102 1.95 -16.97 -8.32
C GLU A 102 0.93 -16.02 -8.98
N ILE A 103 0.89 -14.76 -8.55
CA ILE A 103 -0.01 -13.75 -9.12
C ILE A 103 0.30 -13.53 -10.60
N ASP A 104 -0.73 -13.71 -11.42
CA ASP A 104 -0.77 -13.30 -12.81
C ASP A 104 -1.51 -11.96 -12.93
N LEU A 105 -0.75 -10.89 -13.14
CA LEU A 105 -1.26 -9.52 -13.23
C LEU A 105 -2.23 -9.32 -14.39
N SER A 106 -2.15 -10.14 -15.45
CA SER A 106 -3.06 -10.02 -16.60
C SER A 106 -4.52 -10.31 -16.25
N LYS A 107 -4.77 -11.06 -15.16
CA LYS A 107 -6.11 -11.39 -14.66
C LYS A 107 -6.77 -10.26 -13.89
N TYR A 108 -6.04 -9.20 -13.58
CA TYR A 108 -6.55 -8.05 -12.85
C TYR A 108 -6.89 -6.92 -13.82
N PRO A 109 -8.07 -6.29 -13.67
CA PRO A 109 -8.49 -5.17 -14.51
C PRO A 109 -7.72 -3.89 -14.15
N LEU A 110 -7.61 -2.99 -15.12
CA LEU A 110 -7.03 -1.66 -14.90
C LEU A 110 -8.01 -0.75 -14.13
N ASP A 111 -9.31 -0.84 -14.41
CA ASP A 111 -10.35 -0.06 -13.74
C ASP A 111 -11.37 -0.97 -13.04
N THR A 112 -11.55 -0.78 -11.74
CA THR A 112 -12.58 -1.46 -10.93
C THR A 112 -13.63 -0.51 -10.37
N ARG A 113 -13.59 0.77 -10.73
CA ARG A 113 -14.52 1.78 -10.22
C ARG A 113 -15.89 1.66 -10.87
N ARG A 114 -16.91 1.91 -10.07
CA ARG A 114 -18.31 1.97 -10.47
C ARG A 114 -19.00 3.10 -9.70
N VAL A 115 -20.08 3.62 -10.27
CA VAL A 115 -20.83 4.73 -9.68
C VAL A 115 -22.25 4.28 -9.40
N ASN A 116 -22.68 4.45 -8.16
CA ASN A 116 -24.06 4.34 -7.74
C ASN A 116 -24.67 5.74 -7.63
N TYR A 117 -25.43 6.14 -8.65
CA TYR A 117 -26.04 7.48 -8.72
C TYR A 117 -27.01 7.76 -7.58
N ARG A 118 -27.66 6.74 -6.99
CA ARG A 118 -28.53 6.93 -5.83
C ARG A 118 -27.73 7.24 -4.58
N ALA A 119 -26.65 6.51 -4.34
CA ALA A 119 -25.73 6.79 -3.23
C ALA A 119 -25.05 8.17 -3.42
N SER A 120 -24.72 8.53 -4.66
CA SER A 120 -24.19 9.85 -5.00
C SER A 120 -25.16 10.98 -4.67
N ALA A 121 -26.44 10.84 -5.07
CA ALA A 121 -27.49 11.80 -4.75
C ALA A 121 -27.76 11.94 -3.24
N LEU A 122 -27.44 10.91 -2.45
CA LEU A 122 -27.56 10.90 -0.99
C LEU A 122 -26.26 11.27 -0.28
N TYR A 123 -25.21 11.65 -1.03
CA TYR A 123 -23.90 12.00 -0.51
C TYR A 123 -23.27 10.89 0.36
N LEU A 124 -23.39 9.63 -0.06
CA LEU A 124 -22.88 8.47 0.67
C LEU A 124 -21.53 7.99 0.14
N LEU A 125 -20.58 7.69 1.03
CA LEU A 125 -19.30 7.06 0.71
C LEU A 125 -19.38 5.54 0.92
N ASP A 126 -18.62 4.79 0.12
CA ASP A 126 -18.60 3.32 0.18
C ASP A 126 -17.59 2.81 1.21
N LEU A 127 -18.10 2.18 2.28
CA LEU A 127 -17.29 1.67 3.39
C LEU A 127 -16.29 0.59 2.95
N LYS A 128 -16.71 -0.33 2.07
CA LYS A 128 -15.86 -1.42 1.57
C LYS A 128 -14.64 -0.85 0.83
N SER A 129 -14.86 0.10 -0.08
CA SER A 129 -13.80 0.75 -0.86
C SER A 129 -12.84 1.52 0.03
N TRP A 130 -13.37 2.22 1.03
CA TRP A 130 -12.54 2.94 2.00
C TRP A 130 -11.60 1.99 2.74
N VAL A 131 -12.13 0.87 3.25
CA VAL A 131 -11.31 -0.15 3.93
C VAL A 131 -10.29 -0.78 2.98
N MET A 132 -10.65 -1.06 1.72
CA MET A 132 -9.69 -1.58 0.76
C MET A 132 -8.52 -0.62 0.54
N GLY A 133 -8.77 0.69 0.44
CA GLY A 133 -7.72 1.70 0.39
C GLY A 133 -6.84 1.68 1.64
N ALA A 134 -7.46 1.71 2.83
CA ALA A 134 -6.75 1.71 4.11
C ALA A 134 -5.86 0.46 4.27
N MET A 135 -6.36 -0.70 3.81
CA MET A 135 -5.60 -1.95 3.84
C MET A 135 -4.38 -1.90 2.92
N LEU A 136 -4.47 -1.31 1.72
CA LEU A 136 -3.30 -1.15 0.84
C LEU A 136 -2.24 -0.26 1.50
N GLU A 137 -2.67 0.82 2.16
CA GLU A 137 -1.78 1.72 2.90
C GLU A 137 -1.05 0.99 4.04
N VAL A 138 -1.79 0.27 4.88
CA VAL A 138 -1.24 -0.55 5.97
C VAL A 138 -0.38 -1.71 5.47
N LEU A 139 -0.60 -2.18 4.24
CA LEU A 139 0.22 -3.22 3.62
C LEU A 139 1.48 -2.68 2.94
N GLY A 140 1.72 -1.37 2.95
CA GLY A 140 2.94 -0.73 2.45
C GLY A 140 2.81 -0.12 1.06
N LEU A 141 1.60 0.09 0.54
CA LEU A 141 1.38 0.79 -0.73
C LEU A 141 0.93 2.23 -0.51
N GLY A 142 1.57 3.15 -1.22
CA GLY A 142 1.17 4.55 -1.24
C GLY A 142 0.17 4.81 -2.36
N PRO A 143 -0.56 5.94 -2.30
CA PRO A 143 -1.39 6.40 -3.41
C PRO A 143 -0.58 6.56 -4.70
N ALA A 144 -0.76 5.63 -5.64
CA ALA A 144 -0.01 5.61 -6.91
C ALA A 144 -0.11 6.93 -7.67
N GLU A 145 -1.27 7.57 -7.63
CA GLU A 145 -1.58 8.80 -8.35
C GLU A 145 -0.96 10.06 -7.73
N ARG A 146 -0.67 10.06 -6.42
CA ARG A 146 -0.05 11.22 -5.72
C ARG A 146 1.48 11.14 -5.66
N TYR A 147 2.04 9.95 -5.85
CA TYR A 147 3.49 9.76 -5.78
C TYR A 147 4.10 9.39 -7.13
N VAL A 148 3.36 9.64 -8.22
CA VAL A 148 3.94 9.58 -9.57
C VAL A 148 5.11 10.55 -9.66
N TRP A 149 4.91 11.77 -9.16
CA TRP A 149 5.88 12.86 -9.18
C TRP A 149 5.95 13.51 -7.81
N THR A 150 7.13 13.52 -7.21
CA THR A 150 7.32 14.11 -5.88
C THR A 150 8.51 15.05 -5.85
N LEU A 151 8.49 16.00 -4.91
CA LEU A 151 9.63 16.88 -4.69
C LEU A 151 10.69 16.17 -3.84
N ARG A 152 11.93 16.17 -4.31
CA ARG A 152 13.09 15.67 -3.55
C ARG A 152 13.74 16.76 -2.71
N SER A 153 13.74 17.99 -3.21
CA SER A 153 14.28 19.14 -2.52
C SER A 153 13.72 20.44 -3.10
N ARG A 154 13.82 21.48 -2.28
CA ARG A 154 13.54 22.86 -2.61
C ARG A 154 14.72 23.72 -2.17
N THR A 155 15.11 24.69 -2.99
CA THR A 155 16.04 25.75 -2.60
C THR A 155 15.52 27.09 -3.10
N VAL A 156 15.81 28.17 -2.38
CA VAL A 156 15.37 29.52 -2.77
C VAL A 156 16.60 30.38 -3.00
N ILE A 157 16.74 30.91 -4.21
CA ILE A 157 17.82 31.81 -4.61
C ILE A 157 17.18 33.09 -5.13
N ASP A 158 17.56 34.25 -4.58
CA ASP A 158 17.00 35.55 -4.94
C ASP A 158 15.46 35.59 -4.93
N ASN A 159 14.85 34.95 -3.92
CA ASN A 159 13.41 34.82 -3.75
C ASN A 159 12.69 34.02 -4.86
N ILE A 160 13.44 33.25 -5.65
CA ILE A 160 12.93 32.32 -6.66
C ILE A 160 13.15 30.88 -6.17
N PRO A 161 12.08 30.07 -6.05
CA PRO A 161 12.22 28.70 -5.63
C PRO A 161 12.61 27.79 -6.81
N TYR A 162 13.56 26.90 -6.55
CA TYR A 162 14.03 25.84 -7.45
C TYR A 162 13.74 24.49 -6.82
N TYR A 163 13.27 23.55 -7.64
CA TYR A 163 12.80 22.25 -7.19
C TYR A 163 13.54 21.13 -7.91
N VAL A 164 13.85 20.07 -7.16
CA VAL A 164 14.22 18.79 -7.75
C VAL A 164 13.00 17.91 -7.69
N VAL A 165 12.50 17.50 -8.85
CA VAL A 165 11.36 16.58 -8.96
C VAL A 165 11.86 15.19 -9.31
N MET A 166 11.27 14.17 -8.70
CA MET A 166 11.59 12.77 -8.94
C MET A 166 10.32 11.94 -9.06
N LYS A 167 10.46 10.70 -9.54
CA LYS A 167 9.36 9.73 -9.57
C LYS A 167 9.46 8.75 -8.41
N ARG A 168 8.32 8.36 -7.86
CA ARG A 168 8.21 7.30 -6.83
C ARG A 168 7.20 6.22 -7.18
N ASN A 169 6.97 6.07 -8.49
CA ASN A 169 6.12 5.06 -9.09
C ASN A 169 6.95 4.08 -9.91
N PHE A 170 6.65 2.79 -9.77
CA PHE A 170 7.40 1.71 -10.40
C PHE A 170 6.48 0.79 -11.17
N ASP A 171 6.94 0.33 -12.33
CA ASP A 171 6.22 -0.66 -13.12
C ASP A 171 6.12 -2.00 -12.38
N PRO A 172 4.93 -2.62 -12.26
CA PRO A 172 4.74 -3.87 -11.51
C PRO A 172 5.42 -5.09 -12.13
N ILE A 173 5.97 -4.98 -13.34
CA ILE A 173 6.68 -6.04 -14.04
C ILE A 173 8.18 -5.74 -14.13
N THR A 174 8.56 -4.55 -14.60
CA THR A 174 9.97 -4.19 -14.84
C THR A 174 10.64 -3.52 -13.65
N PHE A 175 9.85 -2.95 -12.73
CA PHE A 175 10.29 -2.09 -11.63
C PHE A 175 11.01 -0.82 -12.09
N GLU A 176 10.89 -0.45 -13.36
CA GLU A 176 11.41 0.81 -13.86
C GLU A 176 10.49 1.97 -13.42
N PRO A 177 11.05 3.15 -13.09
CA PRO A 177 10.23 4.30 -12.76
C PRO A 177 9.32 4.73 -13.91
N THR A 178 8.02 4.87 -13.66
CA THR A 178 7.04 5.19 -14.71
C THR A 178 6.01 6.21 -14.25
N ALA A 179 5.41 6.90 -15.22
CA ALA A 179 4.42 7.95 -15.00
C ALA A 179 2.99 7.50 -15.35
N TYR A 180 2.80 6.21 -15.62
CA TYR A 180 1.52 5.64 -15.96
C TYR A 180 0.94 4.91 -14.75
N VAL A 181 -0.30 5.21 -14.39
CA VAL A 181 -1.06 4.47 -13.36
C VAL A 181 -2.30 3.88 -14.02
N ASN A 182 -2.41 2.55 -13.99
CA ASN A 182 -3.45 1.73 -14.63
C ASN A 182 -3.69 2.13 -16.09
N GLY A 183 -2.62 2.50 -16.80
CA GLY A 183 -2.64 2.95 -18.20
C GLY A 183 -2.90 4.44 -18.44
N THR A 184 -3.21 5.22 -17.40
CA THR A 184 -3.38 6.68 -17.47
C THR A 184 -2.03 7.37 -17.30
N LEU A 185 -1.65 8.24 -18.23
CA LEU A 185 -0.39 9.01 -18.16
C LEU A 185 -0.57 10.27 -17.32
N TYR A 186 0.31 10.44 -16.33
CA TYR A 186 0.37 11.63 -15.48
C TYR A 186 1.62 12.47 -15.75
N THR A 187 1.45 13.78 -15.77
CA THR A 187 2.51 14.78 -15.63
C THR A 187 2.30 15.54 -14.32
N TYR A 188 3.07 16.60 -14.06
CA TYR A 188 2.95 17.37 -12.83
C TYR A 188 2.97 18.88 -13.05
N LEU A 189 2.40 19.59 -12.09
CA LEU A 189 2.58 21.02 -11.87
C LEU A 189 3.17 21.22 -10.47
N VAL A 190 4.14 22.12 -10.31
CA VAL A 190 4.63 22.48 -8.97
C VAL A 190 3.81 23.63 -8.44
N LEU A 191 3.01 23.36 -7.41
CA LEU A 191 2.05 24.31 -6.84
C LEU A 191 2.29 24.46 -5.33
N GLN A 192 1.98 25.64 -4.80
CA GLN A 192 1.83 25.84 -3.36
C GLN A 192 0.58 25.11 -2.88
N THR A 193 0.52 24.68 -1.64
CA THR A 193 -0.72 24.10 -1.07
C THR A 193 -1.65 25.17 -0.50
N TYR A 194 -2.95 24.88 -0.40
CA TYR A 194 -3.92 25.82 0.18
C TYR A 194 -3.76 26.00 1.70
N THR A 195 -3.18 25.02 2.38
CA THR A 195 -3.01 25.01 3.83
C THR A 195 -1.91 25.96 4.29
N ASN A 196 -0.84 26.07 3.49
CA ASN A 196 0.24 26.99 3.76
C ASN A 196 0.97 27.36 2.45
N PRO A 197 1.11 28.66 2.13
CA PRO A 197 1.84 29.11 0.94
C PRO A 197 3.33 28.74 0.95
N ASP A 198 3.90 28.34 2.09
CA ASP A 198 5.28 27.88 2.19
C ASP A 198 5.45 26.39 1.89
N ILE A 199 4.36 25.63 1.79
CA ILE A 199 4.36 24.22 1.41
C ILE A 199 4.18 24.11 -0.10
N TRP A 200 5.05 23.33 -0.74
CA TRP A 200 5.03 23.07 -2.17
C TRP A 200 4.93 21.59 -2.46
N GLU A 201 4.23 21.24 -3.54
CA GLU A 201 4.04 19.86 -3.97
C GLU A 201 4.14 19.77 -5.49
N ALA A 202 4.63 18.64 -6.00
CA ALA A 202 4.45 18.27 -7.39
C ALA A 202 3.07 17.62 -7.51
N VAL A 203 2.10 18.37 -7.99
CA VAL A 203 0.71 17.94 -8.17
C VAL A 203 0.57 17.19 -9.47
N GLU A 204 0.07 15.96 -9.41
CA GLU A 204 -0.21 15.17 -10.60
C GLU A 204 -1.45 15.63 -11.36
N VAL A 205 -1.26 15.76 -12.67
CA VAL A 205 -2.31 16.06 -13.64
C VAL A 205 -2.25 15.06 -14.78
N GLU A 206 -3.41 14.61 -15.22
CA GLU A 206 -3.51 13.71 -16.36
C GLU A 206 -3.13 14.45 -17.64
N VAL A 207 -2.36 13.77 -18.50
CA VAL A 207 -1.96 14.36 -19.79
C VAL A 207 -3.14 14.43 -20.75
N ASP A 208 -4.07 13.47 -20.68
CA ASP A 208 -5.29 13.45 -21.48
C ASP A 208 -6.53 13.47 -20.57
N PRO A 209 -7.09 14.65 -20.26
CA PRO A 209 -8.27 14.78 -19.42
C PRO A 209 -9.57 14.38 -20.14
N SER A 210 -9.53 14.00 -21.42
CA SER A 210 -10.72 13.60 -22.20
C SER A 210 -11.05 12.10 -22.06
N LEU A 211 -10.10 11.31 -21.55
CA LEU A 211 -10.31 9.90 -21.23
C LEU A 211 -10.78 9.77 -19.77
N PRO A 212 -11.65 8.79 -19.44
CA PRO A 212 -11.99 8.52 -18.06
C PRO A 212 -10.71 8.10 -17.32
N SER A 213 -10.29 8.93 -16.37
CA SER A 213 -9.12 8.72 -15.53
C SER A 213 -9.20 7.35 -14.87
N VAL A 214 -8.34 6.39 -15.19
CA VAL A 214 -8.34 5.10 -14.49
C VAL A 214 -7.51 5.24 -13.23
N SER A 215 -8.06 4.83 -12.08
CA SER A 215 -7.39 4.97 -10.79
C SER A 215 -7.33 3.66 -10.01
N SER A 216 -6.22 3.51 -9.30
CA SER A 216 -5.92 2.48 -8.32
C SER A 216 -6.85 2.59 -7.11
N VAL A 217 -7.02 1.49 -6.38
CA VAL A 217 -7.70 1.51 -5.08
C VAL A 217 -6.84 2.22 -4.05
N SER A 218 -5.50 2.15 -4.17
CA SER A 218 -4.55 2.80 -3.26
C SER A 218 -4.76 4.33 -3.17
N ALA A 219 -5.24 4.96 -4.24
CA ALA A 219 -5.59 6.38 -4.22
C ALA A 219 -6.82 6.75 -3.37
N THR A 220 -7.61 5.78 -2.90
CA THR A 220 -8.78 6.06 -2.04
C THR A 220 -8.37 6.75 -0.73
N MET A 221 -7.16 6.46 -0.23
CA MET A 221 -6.58 7.05 0.99
C MET A 221 -5.82 8.36 0.75
N THR A 222 -5.87 8.93 -0.46
CA THR A 222 -5.24 10.24 -0.71
C THR A 222 -5.95 11.31 0.12
N GLY A 223 -5.40 11.67 1.27
CA GLY A 223 -5.95 12.64 2.19
C GLY A 223 -5.06 13.87 2.36
N GLY A 224 -5.48 15.02 1.83
CA GLY A 224 -5.04 16.34 2.29
C GLY A 224 -3.84 16.96 1.57
N GLY A 225 -3.94 18.26 1.26
CA GLY A 225 -2.82 19.12 0.84
C GLY A 225 -2.68 19.35 -0.66
N THR A 226 -2.94 18.33 -1.48
CA THR A 226 -2.69 18.40 -2.93
C THR A 226 -3.73 19.25 -3.66
N ILE A 227 -3.30 20.39 -4.21
CA ILE A 227 -4.15 21.30 -5.00
C ILE A 227 -4.53 20.64 -6.31
N PHE A 228 -5.82 20.51 -6.65
CA PHE A 228 -6.27 20.08 -7.99
C PHE A 228 -5.59 18.80 -8.54
N ALA A 229 -5.05 17.93 -7.68
CA ALA A 229 -4.55 16.64 -8.13
C ALA A 229 -5.71 15.94 -8.82
N SER A 230 -5.51 15.56 -10.08
CA SER A 230 -6.52 14.86 -10.87
C SER A 230 -6.99 13.60 -10.14
N GLY A 231 -6.11 13.01 -9.30
CA GLY A 231 -6.39 11.86 -8.42
C GLY A 231 -7.10 12.15 -7.09
N TYR A 232 -7.33 13.40 -6.65
CA TYR A 232 -8.05 13.65 -5.39
C TYR A 232 -9.57 13.67 -5.59
N TYR A 233 -10.04 14.44 -6.58
CA TYR A 233 -11.48 14.64 -6.79
C TYR A 233 -12.19 13.46 -7.44
N VAL A 234 -11.48 12.55 -8.11
CA VAL A 234 -12.08 11.42 -8.84
C VAL A 234 -12.11 10.11 -8.04
N ASN A 235 -11.43 10.03 -6.90
CA ASN A 235 -11.18 8.76 -6.20
C ASN A 235 -11.89 8.63 -4.85
N ASN A 236 -12.50 9.70 -4.35
CA ASN A 236 -13.30 9.70 -3.11
C ASN A 236 -14.59 10.52 -3.28
N MET A 237 -15.35 10.24 -4.35
CA MET A 237 -16.62 10.91 -4.63
C MET A 237 -17.80 10.15 -4.01
N PRO A 238 -18.85 10.85 -3.52
CA PRO A 238 -20.07 10.19 -3.11
C PRO A 238 -20.67 9.31 -4.21
N GLY A 239 -21.00 8.07 -3.85
CA GLY A 239 -21.52 7.03 -4.74
C GLY A 239 -20.48 6.30 -5.57
N LEU A 240 -19.20 6.70 -5.54
CA LEU A 240 -18.10 5.92 -6.14
C LEU A 240 -17.78 4.71 -5.26
N PHE A 241 -17.54 3.56 -5.89
CA PHE A 241 -17.08 2.36 -5.21
C PHE A 241 -16.20 1.49 -6.12
N TYR A 242 -15.36 0.66 -5.52
CA TYR A 242 -14.45 -0.27 -6.18
C TYR A 242 -14.97 -1.71 -6.03
N THR A 243 -15.03 -2.44 -7.14
CA THR A 243 -15.49 -3.84 -7.14
C THR A 243 -14.41 -4.80 -6.63
N GLY A 244 -13.13 -4.45 -6.81
CA GLY A 244 -11.96 -5.24 -6.43
C GLY A 244 -10.67 -4.42 -6.59
N LEU A 245 -9.51 -5.03 -6.39
CA LEU A 245 -8.20 -4.40 -6.58
C LEU A 245 -7.90 -4.22 -8.07
N THR A 246 -7.20 -3.14 -8.43
CA THR A 246 -6.69 -2.97 -9.79
C THR A 246 -5.40 -3.75 -9.99
N ARG A 247 -4.95 -3.83 -11.24
CA ARG A 247 -3.69 -4.47 -11.58
C ARG A 247 -2.50 -3.84 -10.86
N ASP A 248 -2.47 -2.52 -10.72
CA ASP A 248 -1.38 -1.80 -10.07
C ASP A 248 -1.35 -2.05 -8.57
N ASP A 249 -2.51 -2.06 -7.91
CA ASP A 249 -2.61 -2.40 -6.48
C ASP A 249 -2.02 -3.80 -6.21
N VAL A 250 -2.43 -4.77 -7.04
CA VAL A 250 -1.98 -6.16 -6.93
C VAL A 250 -0.52 -6.32 -7.35
N GLY A 251 -0.06 -5.54 -8.32
CA GLY A 251 1.33 -5.46 -8.76
C GLY A 251 2.26 -4.97 -7.65
N GLY A 252 1.83 -3.94 -6.91
CA GLY A 252 2.53 -3.46 -5.74
C GLY A 252 2.60 -4.52 -4.63
N LEU A 253 1.47 -5.14 -4.27
CA LEU A 253 1.46 -6.20 -3.26
C LEU A 253 2.34 -7.40 -3.69
N ARG A 254 2.29 -7.76 -4.97
CA ARG A 254 3.17 -8.78 -5.55
C ARG A 254 4.64 -8.40 -5.42
N TYR A 255 5.00 -7.14 -5.66
CA TYR A 255 6.36 -6.69 -5.46
C TYR A 255 6.79 -6.83 -4.01
N ILE A 256 5.99 -6.30 -3.08
CA ILE A 256 6.31 -6.25 -1.65
C ILE A 256 6.50 -7.67 -1.09
N TYR A 257 5.54 -8.56 -1.36
CA TYR A 257 5.39 -9.81 -0.63
C TYR A 257 5.85 -11.07 -1.38
N ARG A 258 6.32 -10.98 -2.64
CA ARG A 258 6.93 -12.13 -3.34
C ARG A 258 8.15 -12.68 -2.58
N LYS A 259 8.40 -13.98 -2.69
CA LYS A 259 9.55 -14.64 -2.05
C LYS A 259 10.90 -14.03 -2.44
N ASN A 260 11.03 -13.57 -3.68
CA ASN A 260 12.29 -13.04 -4.20
C ASN A 260 12.59 -11.61 -3.74
N ASN A 261 11.67 -10.94 -3.05
CA ASN A 261 11.91 -9.61 -2.51
C ASN A 261 12.53 -9.74 -1.12
N VAL A 262 13.79 -9.31 -0.96
CA VAL A 262 14.59 -9.52 0.25
C VAL A 262 14.97 -8.18 0.86
N ASN A 263 14.47 -7.91 2.08
CA ASN A 263 14.74 -6.68 2.81
C ASN A 263 15.40 -6.96 4.16
N MET A 264 16.18 -6.01 4.66
CA MET A 264 16.68 -6.04 6.04
C MET A 264 15.53 -5.74 6.99
N GLU A 265 15.20 -6.70 7.85
CA GLU A 265 14.06 -6.58 8.75
C GLU A 265 14.42 -6.98 10.17
N THR A 266 13.69 -6.42 11.12
CA THR A 266 13.78 -6.75 12.54
C THR A 266 12.48 -7.43 12.98
N LEU A 267 12.58 -8.56 13.67
CA LEU A 267 11.43 -9.24 14.28
C LEU A 267 10.82 -8.37 15.39
N ALA A 268 9.52 -8.51 15.60
CA ALA A 268 8.85 -7.89 16.74
C ALA A 268 9.45 -8.39 18.07
N THR A 269 9.41 -7.52 19.07
CA THR A 269 10.03 -7.75 20.40
C THR A 269 9.46 -8.94 21.18
N ASN A 270 8.28 -9.41 20.80
CA ASN A 270 7.59 -10.56 21.42
C ASN A 270 7.80 -11.88 20.66
N VAL A 271 8.59 -11.90 19.58
CA VAL A 271 8.85 -13.14 18.82
C VAL A 271 9.83 -14.02 19.56
N VAL A 272 9.41 -15.27 19.83
CA VAL A 272 10.23 -16.29 20.47
C VAL A 272 10.32 -17.52 19.58
N ALA A 273 11.48 -18.16 19.54
CA ALA A 273 11.64 -19.41 18.81
C ALA A 273 10.78 -20.51 19.45
N ALA A 274 9.97 -21.16 18.62
CA ALA A 274 9.03 -22.19 19.04
C ALA A 274 9.35 -23.53 18.33
N PRO A 275 9.23 -24.69 19.00
CA PRO A 275 9.30 -25.98 18.33
C PRO A 275 8.35 -26.05 17.12
N ARG A 276 8.81 -26.63 16.01
CA ARG A 276 8.03 -26.79 14.76
C ARG A 276 6.70 -27.55 14.94
N SER A 277 6.53 -28.25 16.06
CA SER A 277 5.31 -28.99 16.42
C SER A 277 4.21 -28.11 17.05
N LEU A 278 4.52 -26.87 17.45
CA LEU A 278 3.54 -25.97 18.03
C LEU A 278 2.54 -25.50 16.97
N LYS A 279 1.26 -25.51 17.33
CA LYS A 279 0.14 -25.01 16.52
C LYS A 279 -0.40 -23.73 17.15
N GLU A 280 -1.12 -22.94 16.34
CA GLU A 280 -1.88 -21.77 16.80
C GLU A 280 -2.75 -22.12 18.03
N GLY A 281 -2.80 -21.22 19.02
CA GLY A 281 -3.70 -21.34 20.18
C GLY A 281 -3.06 -21.66 21.55
N ASN A 282 -1.72 -21.63 21.69
CA ASN A 282 -1.05 -21.81 22.98
C ASN A 282 -0.41 -20.52 23.53
N TYR A 283 -1.16 -19.86 24.43
CA TYR A 283 -0.75 -18.99 25.55
C TYR A 283 -0.58 -17.45 25.39
N LEU A 284 -1.00 -16.81 26.50
CA LEU A 284 -1.28 -15.44 27.00
C LEU A 284 -0.80 -14.13 26.34
N ILE A 285 -1.48 -13.05 26.80
CA ILE A 285 -1.64 -11.65 26.35
C ILE A 285 -0.44 -10.75 26.68
N GLY A 286 -0.11 -9.81 25.78
CA GLY A 286 0.71 -8.62 26.05
C GLY A 286 0.10 -7.37 25.39
N ALA A 287 0.20 -6.23 26.09
CA ALA A 287 -0.55 -4.96 25.93
C ALA A 287 -0.41 -4.22 24.58
N GLU A 288 -1.10 -3.09 24.42
CA GLU A 288 -1.28 -2.33 23.17
C GLU A 288 -0.08 -1.44 22.77
N SER A 289 0.21 -1.36 21.46
CA SER A 289 1.08 -0.34 20.85
C SER A 289 0.21 0.77 20.25
N THR A 290 0.50 2.03 20.56
CA THR A 290 -0.20 3.21 20.03
C THR A 290 0.39 3.71 18.70
N SER A 291 1.27 2.95 18.03
CA SER A 291 1.87 3.32 16.75
C SER A 291 1.70 2.20 15.71
N PRO A 292 1.18 2.52 14.49
CA PRO A 292 1.12 1.57 13.36
C PRO A 292 2.50 1.04 12.92
N TRP A 293 3.57 1.75 13.32
CA TRP A 293 4.95 1.48 12.92
C TRP A 293 5.79 0.80 14.00
N ALA A 294 5.24 0.56 15.20
CA ALA A 294 5.96 -0.04 16.31
C ALA A 294 5.60 -1.52 16.48
N ALA A 295 6.59 -2.30 16.96
CA ALA A 295 6.38 -3.70 17.33
C ALA A 295 5.35 -3.84 18.48
N PRO A 296 4.49 -4.88 18.47
CA PRO A 296 3.61 -5.18 19.59
C PRO A 296 4.40 -5.43 20.90
N PRO A 297 3.92 -4.96 22.06
CA PRO A 297 4.56 -5.10 23.36
C PRO A 297 4.96 -6.54 23.74
N GLY A 298 6.17 -6.64 24.30
CA GLY A 298 6.82 -7.88 24.70
C GLY A 298 6.19 -8.58 25.89
N LEU A 299 6.10 -9.91 25.81
CA LEU A 299 6.13 -10.79 26.97
C LEU A 299 7.60 -11.07 27.31
N VAL A 300 8.06 -10.59 28.46
CA VAL A 300 9.34 -11.02 29.03
C VAL A 300 9.15 -12.43 29.61
N TYR A 301 9.45 -13.47 28.82
CA TYR A 301 9.62 -14.82 29.34
C TYR A 301 11.00 -14.95 29.96
N THR A 302 11.10 -14.91 31.29
CA THR A 302 12.36 -15.14 32.03
C THR A 302 12.81 -16.60 32.07
N ASN A 303 12.10 -17.56 31.45
CA ASN A 303 12.41 -18.99 31.61
C ASN A 303 12.05 -19.87 30.40
N VAL A 304 12.41 -19.48 29.18
CA VAL A 304 12.53 -20.46 28.07
C VAL A 304 13.99 -20.73 27.81
N THR A 305 14.50 -21.76 28.49
CA THR A 305 15.80 -22.39 28.19
C THR A 305 15.67 -23.18 26.88
N GLY A 306 15.56 -22.46 25.76
CA GLY A 306 15.70 -23.00 24.42
C GLY A 306 16.98 -22.46 23.81
N THR A 307 17.87 -23.35 23.36
CA THR A 307 19.22 -23.02 22.86
C THR A 307 19.25 -22.22 21.55
N ASN A 308 18.08 -21.90 20.97
CA ASN A 308 17.96 -21.17 19.71
C ASN A 308 17.19 -19.87 19.94
N ALA A 309 17.90 -18.76 20.11
CA ALA A 309 17.28 -17.44 20.06
C ALA A 309 16.79 -17.16 18.63
N ALA A 310 15.63 -16.50 18.49
CA ALA A 310 15.19 -16.01 17.20
C ALA A 310 16.21 -14.99 16.65
N VAL A 311 16.50 -15.04 15.35
CA VAL A 311 17.43 -14.09 14.73
C VAL A 311 16.72 -12.74 14.60
N LEU A 312 17.06 -11.80 15.49
CA LEU A 312 16.31 -10.55 15.61
C LEU A 312 16.33 -9.72 14.33
N GLN A 313 17.51 -9.46 13.75
CA GLN A 313 17.67 -8.69 12.52
C GLN A 313 18.33 -9.56 11.43
N ALA A 314 17.69 -9.66 10.26
CA ALA A 314 18.21 -10.44 9.14
C ALA A 314 17.61 -9.99 7.80
N LEU A 315 18.25 -10.43 6.71
CA LEU A 315 17.67 -10.36 5.36
C LEU A 315 16.53 -11.37 5.24
N ARG A 316 15.30 -10.90 5.09
CA ARG A 316 14.09 -11.73 5.02
C ARG A 316 13.43 -11.66 3.67
N THR A 317 12.97 -12.82 3.19
CA THR A 317 12.15 -12.92 1.99
C THR A 317 10.72 -12.46 2.27
N GLY A 318 10.00 -12.01 1.24
CA GLY A 318 8.56 -11.78 1.36
C GLY A 318 7.81 -13.05 1.82
N ILE A 319 6.77 -12.86 2.64
CA ILE A 319 5.96 -13.94 3.24
C ILE A 319 5.14 -14.76 2.24
N ASP A 320 5.06 -14.33 0.98
CA ASP A 320 4.39 -14.98 -0.15
C ASP A 320 2.87 -15.15 -0.03
N LYS A 321 2.30 -15.19 1.18
CA LYS A 321 0.88 -15.17 1.40
C LYS A 321 0.58 -14.48 2.72
N LEU A 322 -0.41 -13.61 2.68
CA LEU A 322 -0.92 -12.89 3.82
C LEU A 322 -2.43 -13.19 3.97
N ASN A 323 -2.85 -13.42 5.20
CA ASN A 323 -4.24 -13.62 5.58
C ASN A 323 -4.60 -12.70 6.75
N PHE A 324 -5.82 -12.18 6.73
CA PHE A 324 -6.44 -11.44 7.80
C PHE A 324 -7.45 -12.34 8.51
N THR A 325 -7.42 -12.37 9.83
CA THR A 325 -8.39 -13.10 10.66
C THR A 325 -8.98 -12.17 11.70
N ARG A 326 -10.30 -12.24 11.85
CA ARG A 326 -11.01 -11.44 12.83
C ARG A 326 -10.74 -11.95 14.25
N VAL A 327 -10.49 -11.02 15.16
CA VAL A 327 -10.53 -11.23 16.61
C VAL A 327 -11.76 -10.56 17.19
N ASP A 328 -12.35 -11.21 18.19
CA ASP A 328 -13.49 -10.65 18.90
C ASP A 328 -13.01 -9.64 19.95
N PHE A 329 -13.76 -8.54 20.04
CA PHE A 329 -13.61 -7.55 21.10
C PHE A 329 -14.45 -7.98 22.31
N ASP A 330 -13.81 -8.14 23.47
CA ASP A 330 -14.54 -8.41 24.71
C ASP A 330 -14.91 -7.10 25.39
N SER A 331 -16.15 -6.66 25.17
CA SER A 331 -16.71 -5.44 25.78
C SER A 331 -16.74 -5.45 27.32
N TYR A 332 -16.68 -6.62 27.97
CA TYR A 332 -16.68 -6.71 29.44
C TYR A 332 -15.29 -6.43 30.02
N THR A 333 -14.24 -6.87 29.33
CA THR A 333 -12.85 -6.66 29.78
C THR A 333 -12.20 -5.43 29.14
N GLY A 334 -12.78 -4.90 28.06
CA GLY A 334 -12.23 -3.78 27.30
C GLY A 334 -10.98 -4.17 26.50
N PHE A 335 -10.70 -5.47 26.36
CA PHE A 335 -9.53 -5.99 25.68
C PHE A 335 -9.90 -6.85 24.48
N TRP A 336 -8.99 -6.88 23.50
CA TRP A 336 -9.05 -7.82 22.39
C TRP A 336 -8.68 -9.22 22.86
N VAL A 337 -9.36 -10.23 22.31
CA VAL A 337 -8.97 -11.62 22.56
C VAL A 337 -7.54 -11.83 22.01
N PRO A 338 -6.57 -12.23 22.85
CA PRO A 338 -5.18 -12.44 22.45
C PRO A 338 -5.09 -13.57 21.43
N MET A 339 -4.29 -13.38 20.39
CA MET A 339 -3.95 -14.45 19.44
C MET A 339 -2.45 -14.63 19.33
N THR A 340 -1.99 -15.88 19.49
CA THR A 340 -0.60 -16.26 19.26
C THR A 340 -0.41 -16.62 17.79
N ASN A 341 0.46 -15.87 17.11
CA ASN A 341 0.83 -16.15 15.73
C ASN A 341 1.98 -17.17 15.67
N VAL A 342 1.84 -18.21 14.86
CA VAL A 342 2.88 -19.22 14.64
C VAL A 342 3.18 -19.30 13.16
N TYR A 343 4.41 -18.96 12.78
CA TYR A 343 4.85 -18.97 11.39
C TYR A 343 6.31 -19.39 11.25
N VAL A 344 6.70 -19.78 10.03
CA VAL A 344 8.09 -20.11 9.70
C VAL A 344 8.79 -18.82 9.24
N ASP A 345 9.87 -18.46 9.93
CA ASP A 345 10.75 -17.34 9.54
C ASP A 345 11.79 -17.83 8.52
N TYR A 346 11.82 -17.20 7.34
CA TYR A 346 12.81 -17.47 6.30
C TYR A 346 13.76 -16.28 6.19
N TYR A 347 15.03 -16.51 6.53
CA TYR A 347 16.07 -15.48 6.47
C TYR A 347 17.35 -16.01 5.82
N VAL A 348 18.09 -15.11 5.19
CA VAL A 348 19.38 -15.41 4.56
C VAL A 348 20.49 -15.28 5.60
N THR A 349 21.33 -16.31 5.69
CA THR A 349 22.55 -16.30 6.50
C THR A 349 23.75 -16.68 5.64
N ASN A 350 24.94 -16.20 6.02
CA ASN A 350 26.20 -16.57 5.39
C ASN A 350 26.77 -17.90 5.92
N SER A 351 26.03 -18.58 6.80
CA SER A 351 26.47 -19.82 7.44
C SER A 351 26.21 -21.02 6.53
N THR A 352 27.29 -21.67 6.08
CA THR A 352 27.28 -23.00 5.43
C THR A 352 26.88 -24.10 6.38
#